data_AF-A0A1S2P1J2-F1
#
_entry.id   AF-A0A1S2P1J2-F1
#
_cell.length_a   1.000
_cell.length_b   1.000
_cell.length_c   1.000
_cell.angle_alpha   90.00
_cell.angle_beta   90.00
_cell.angle_gamma   90.00
#
_symmetry.space_group_name_H-M   'P 1'
#
loop_
_entity.id
_entity.type
_entity.pdbx_description
1 polymer ?
#
loop_
_entity_poly.entity_id
_entity_poly.type
_entity_poly.pdbx_seq_one_letter_code
_entity_poly.pdbx_strand_id
1 'polypeptide(L)'
;MSVEAVFPELTAERGRTTRLHPRPGRPGMRDSHVGGPMLWPDDEPWPVCHEPHRRETKGYAPHEIRTARAAGARPPSRPWPGAGPLEEGGPVPFVGLAQIFRRDVPALASGPDGADLVQLFRCPFTHEPCLERRYRLRWRRADETERAEGFLATPPQVPLLRREHELPEPCVLHPEEVDTYPWAEDDTLPAPLIARIDAWEDARASEHGPDPLSYQGDLSIPPGWRVGGFPSWASTGPMAVDCASCATPMRLLLTAASGELDADSHSWVPMEDRDPSLRGQASILGGLSVAQPTRLRFGRDCDLHVFTCPADPGHPARWVLS
;
A
#
# COMPACT_ATOMS: atom_id res chain seq x y z
N MET A 1 -20.12 7.14 14.81
CA MET A 1 -20.21 6.84 16.26
C MET A 1 -18.78 6.87 16.79
N SER A 2 -18.51 7.44 17.97
CA SER A 2 -17.14 7.38 18.54
C SER A 2 -16.89 6.00 19.11
N VAL A 3 -15.76 5.37 18.75
CA VAL A 3 -15.37 4.03 19.22
C VAL A 3 -15.30 3.98 20.75
N GLU A 4 -14.69 4.99 21.37
CA GLU A 4 -14.52 5.07 22.82
C GLU A 4 -15.83 5.29 23.58
N ALA A 5 -16.87 5.79 22.91
CA ALA A 5 -18.21 5.84 23.50
C ALA A 5 -18.84 4.44 23.58
N VAL A 6 -18.48 3.54 22.67
CA VAL A 6 -18.95 2.15 22.64
C VAL A 6 -18.06 1.25 23.50
N PHE A 7 -16.74 1.46 23.46
CA PHE A 7 -15.71 0.68 24.13
C PHE A 7 -14.69 1.62 24.80
N PRO A 8 -14.98 2.16 26.00
CA PRO A 8 -14.08 3.08 26.69
C PRO A 8 -12.68 2.54 26.93
N GLU A 9 -12.54 1.22 27.09
CA GLU A 9 -11.28 0.51 27.29
C GLU A 9 -10.29 0.68 26.13
N LEU A 10 -10.79 0.92 24.91
CA LEU A 10 -9.94 1.14 23.73
C LEU A 10 -9.19 2.47 23.75
N THR A 11 -9.50 3.35 24.69
CA THR A 11 -8.77 4.63 24.85
C THR A 11 -7.27 4.42 25.05
N ALA A 12 -6.89 3.36 25.76
CA ALA A 12 -5.48 3.03 26.00
C ALA A 12 -4.77 2.50 24.74
N GLU A 13 -5.53 1.95 23.79
CA GLU A 13 -5.03 1.29 22.58
C GLU A 13 -5.13 2.21 21.34
N ARG A 14 -5.56 3.45 21.52
CA ARG A 14 -5.74 4.41 20.42
C ARG A 14 -4.42 4.69 19.71
N GLY A 15 -4.40 4.37 18.42
CA GLY A 15 -3.36 4.75 17.48
C GLY A 15 -3.81 5.91 16.59
N ARG A 16 -2.84 6.47 15.85
CA ARG A 16 -3.10 7.40 14.74
C ARG A 16 -2.58 6.81 13.45
N THR A 17 -3.32 7.02 12.37
CA THR A 17 -2.91 6.67 11.01
C THR A 17 -3.23 7.83 10.07
N THR A 18 -2.44 7.98 9.02
CA THR A 18 -2.70 8.96 7.97
C THR A 18 -3.15 8.23 6.72
N ARG A 19 -4.42 8.38 6.36
CA ARG A 19 -4.98 7.92 5.09
C ARG A 19 -4.45 8.82 3.98
N LEU A 20 -4.05 8.24 2.85
CA LEU A 20 -3.35 8.96 1.78
C LEU A 20 -4.24 9.36 0.61
N HIS A 21 -5.44 8.79 0.50
CA HIS A 21 -6.46 9.12 -0.51
C HIS A 21 -5.87 9.40 -1.90
N PRO A 22 -5.26 8.39 -2.58
CA PRO A 22 -4.68 8.59 -3.89
C PRO A 22 -5.75 9.02 -4.90
N ARG A 23 -5.50 10.10 -5.65
CA ARG A 23 -6.37 10.55 -6.74
C ARG A 23 -5.59 10.61 -8.05
N PRO A 24 -6.10 10.06 -9.17
CA PRO A 24 -5.39 10.08 -10.46
C PRO A 24 -4.98 11.51 -10.85
N GLY A 25 -3.71 11.69 -11.21
CA GLY A 25 -3.13 13.01 -11.42
C GLY A 25 -1.78 12.96 -12.11
N ARG A 26 -1.06 14.09 -12.07
CA ARG A 26 0.29 14.22 -12.64
C ARG A 26 1.28 14.67 -11.57
N PRO A 27 1.62 13.80 -10.59
CA PRO A 27 2.58 14.14 -9.56
C PRO A 27 3.96 14.40 -10.14
N GLY A 28 4.66 15.39 -9.58
CA GLY A 28 6.08 15.63 -9.82
C GLY A 28 6.97 14.84 -8.86
N MET A 29 8.28 14.85 -9.13
CA MET A 29 9.25 14.11 -8.31
C MET A 29 9.43 14.67 -6.90
N ARG A 30 8.96 15.89 -6.63
CA ARG A 30 9.03 16.53 -5.31
C ARG A 30 7.74 16.40 -4.51
N ASP A 31 6.75 15.70 -5.06
CA ASP A 31 5.46 15.46 -4.42
C ASP A 31 5.43 14.05 -3.80
N SER A 32 4.67 13.90 -2.71
CA SER A 32 4.24 12.58 -2.24
C SER A 32 3.19 12.00 -3.20
N HIS A 33 3.39 10.78 -3.66
CA HIS A 33 2.59 10.20 -4.74
C HIS A 33 2.63 8.66 -4.79
N VAL A 34 1.72 8.10 -5.58
CA VAL A 34 1.77 6.71 -6.07
C VAL A 34 1.96 6.75 -7.59
N GLY A 35 2.85 5.91 -8.13
CA GLY A 35 3.05 5.71 -9.57
C GLY A 35 3.68 6.86 -10.36
N GLY A 36 4.10 7.93 -9.69
CA GLY A 36 4.79 9.09 -10.25
C GLY A 36 6.31 8.90 -10.44
N PRO A 37 7.01 9.96 -10.88
CA PRO A 37 8.46 9.94 -11.05
C PRO A 37 9.17 9.99 -9.69
N MET A 38 10.13 9.08 -9.47
CA MET A 38 10.92 9.07 -8.24
C MET A 38 11.92 10.22 -8.22
N LEU A 39 12.09 10.88 -7.07
CA LEU A 39 13.21 11.78 -6.83
C LEU A 39 14.49 10.95 -6.86
N TRP A 40 15.23 11.00 -7.97
CA TRP A 40 16.39 10.16 -8.21
C TRP A 40 17.51 10.93 -8.95
N PRO A 41 18.64 11.22 -8.28
CA PRO A 41 19.83 11.77 -8.90
C PRO A 41 20.33 10.89 -10.06
N ASP A 42 20.82 11.49 -11.13
CA ASP A 42 21.27 10.77 -12.33
C ASP A 42 22.66 10.13 -12.19
N ASP A 43 23.42 10.52 -11.17
CA ASP A 43 24.69 9.93 -10.77
C ASP A 43 24.54 8.69 -9.86
N GLU A 44 23.33 8.40 -9.38
CA GLU A 44 23.04 7.23 -8.55
C GLU A 44 22.47 6.05 -9.37
N PRO A 45 23.02 4.83 -9.23
CA PRO A 45 22.50 3.66 -9.94
C PRO A 45 21.12 3.28 -9.41
N TRP A 46 20.18 3.06 -10.33
CA TRP A 46 18.82 2.61 -9.98
C TRP A 46 18.83 1.22 -9.31
N PRO A 47 17.96 0.97 -8.30
CA PRO A 47 17.89 -0.33 -7.66
C PRO A 47 17.50 -1.43 -8.65
N VAL A 48 18.28 -2.51 -8.64
CA VAL A 48 18.04 -3.72 -9.45
C VAL A 48 17.85 -4.95 -8.57
N CYS A 49 17.01 -5.87 -9.02
CA CYS A 49 16.81 -7.17 -8.39
C CYS A 49 17.72 -8.21 -9.05
N HIS A 50 18.54 -8.89 -8.23
CA HIS A 50 19.47 -9.92 -8.66
C HIS A 50 18.99 -11.35 -8.34
N GLU A 51 17.86 -11.48 -7.66
CA GLU A 51 17.33 -12.79 -7.28
C GLU A 51 16.85 -13.58 -8.51
N PRO A 52 16.89 -14.92 -8.47
CA PRO A 52 16.35 -15.75 -9.55
C PRO A 52 14.88 -15.43 -9.81
N HIS A 53 14.56 -15.13 -11.07
CA HIS A 53 13.23 -14.79 -11.52
C HIS A 53 12.55 -15.99 -12.19
N ARG A 54 11.27 -16.19 -11.91
CA ARG A 54 10.45 -17.12 -12.69
C ARG A 54 10.29 -16.58 -14.11
N ARG A 55 10.41 -17.48 -15.09
CA ARG A 55 10.14 -17.16 -16.49
C ARG A 55 8.65 -16.94 -16.71
N GLU A 56 8.33 -15.82 -17.34
CA GLU A 56 7.00 -15.48 -17.82
C GLU A 56 6.96 -15.67 -19.35
N THR A 57 5.83 -16.12 -19.89
CA THR A 57 5.68 -16.36 -21.35
C THR A 57 5.05 -15.18 -22.07
N LYS A 58 4.23 -14.40 -21.36
CA LYS A 58 3.57 -13.20 -21.84
C LYS A 58 3.58 -12.14 -20.76
N GLY A 59 3.52 -10.88 -21.16
CA GLY A 59 3.37 -9.75 -20.25
C GLY A 59 2.83 -8.53 -20.95
N TYR A 60 2.82 -7.41 -20.24
CA TYR A 60 2.27 -6.14 -20.68
C TYR A 60 3.35 -5.07 -20.59
N ALA A 61 3.58 -4.33 -21.68
CA ALA A 61 4.59 -3.27 -21.68
C ALA A 61 4.06 -2.05 -20.91
N PRO A 62 4.84 -1.46 -19.98
CA PRO A 62 4.37 -0.33 -19.18
C PRO A 62 3.81 0.86 -19.98
N HIS A 63 4.44 1.22 -21.10
CA HIS A 63 3.96 2.31 -21.97
C HIS A 63 2.66 1.96 -22.70
N GLU A 64 2.47 0.69 -23.10
CA GLU A 64 1.22 0.22 -23.73
C GLU A 64 0.07 0.19 -22.72
N ILE A 65 0.34 -0.18 -21.46
CA ILE A 65 -0.63 -0.06 -20.37
C ILE A 65 -1.09 1.38 -20.23
N ARG A 66 -0.16 2.34 -20.11
CA ARG A 66 -0.50 3.77 -19.97
C ARG A 66 -1.30 4.28 -21.17
N THR A 67 -0.88 3.94 -22.38
CA THR A 67 -1.55 4.35 -23.63
C THR A 67 -2.97 3.78 -23.73
N ALA A 68 -3.13 2.48 -23.44
CA ALA A 68 -4.43 1.82 -23.48
C ALA A 68 -5.37 2.39 -22.41
N ARG A 69 -4.89 2.63 -21.19
CA ARG A 69 -5.69 3.26 -20.12
C ARG A 69 -6.17 4.66 -20.51
N ALA A 70 -5.29 5.49 -21.08
CA ALA A 70 -5.65 6.83 -21.56
C ALA A 70 -6.71 6.80 -22.67
N ALA A 71 -6.74 5.73 -23.47
CA ALA A 71 -7.74 5.51 -24.53
C ALA A 71 -9.00 4.75 -24.05
N GLY A 72 -9.11 4.38 -22.77
CA GLY A 72 -10.19 3.53 -22.27
C GLY A 72 -10.20 2.11 -22.85
N ALA A 73 -9.06 1.65 -23.37
CA ALA A 73 -8.88 0.37 -24.03
C ALA A 73 -8.13 -0.63 -23.14
N ARG A 74 -8.19 -1.91 -23.53
CA ARG A 74 -7.39 -2.96 -22.91
C ARG A 74 -6.01 -3.04 -23.59
N PRO A 75 -4.89 -3.05 -22.83
CA PRO A 75 -3.58 -3.18 -23.43
C PRO A 75 -3.37 -4.58 -24.04
N PRO A 76 -2.64 -4.69 -25.16
CA PRO A 76 -2.29 -5.98 -25.72
C PRO A 76 -1.30 -6.71 -24.80
N SER A 77 -1.45 -8.04 -24.71
CA SER A 77 -0.38 -8.88 -24.14
C SER A 77 0.69 -9.14 -25.20
N ARG A 78 1.96 -9.03 -24.80
CA ARG A 78 3.12 -9.27 -25.64
C ARG A 78 3.81 -10.58 -25.23
N PRO A 79 4.35 -11.36 -26.18
CA PRO A 79 5.23 -12.47 -25.84
C PRO A 79 6.48 -11.93 -25.12
N TRP A 80 6.99 -12.67 -24.15
CA TRP A 80 8.18 -12.25 -23.41
C TRP A 80 9.43 -12.27 -24.30
N PRO A 81 10.28 -11.23 -24.29
CA PRO A 81 11.53 -11.24 -25.07
C PRO A 81 12.47 -12.33 -24.54
N GLY A 82 12.96 -13.22 -25.40
CA GLY A 82 13.93 -14.26 -25.00
C GLY A 82 13.35 -15.63 -24.63
N ALA A 83 12.27 -16.08 -25.27
CA ALA A 83 11.80 -17.47 -25.23
C ALA A 83 12.76 -18.47 -25.95
N GLY A 84 14.07 -18.25 -25.89
CA GLY A 84 15.12 -19.14 -26.38
C GLY A 84 15.91 -19.80 -25.25
N PRO A 85 16.74 -20.83 -25.53
CA PRO A 85 17.53 -21.50 -24.50
C PRO A 85 18.75 -20.65 -24.12
N LEU A 86 18.95 -20.44 -22.81
CA LEU A 86 20.11 -19.83 -22.14
C LEU A 86 20.25 -18.30 -22.26
N GLU A 87 19.78 -17.58 -21.24
CA GLU A 87 20.61 -16.91 -20.22
C GLU A 87 19.78 -16.86 -18.92
N GLU A 88 20.40 -17.03 -17.76
CA GLU A 88 19.74 -16.79 -16.47
C GLU A 88 19.24 -15.34 -16.46
N GLY A 89 18.00 -15.12 -15.99
CA GLY A 89 17.39 -13.79 -16.02
C GLY A 89 18.25 -12.80 -15.25
N GLY A 90 18.99 -11.97 -15.98
CA GLY A 90 19.92 -10.98 -15.43
C GLY A 90 19.23 -9.96 -14.53
N PRO A 91 19.99 -9.03 -13.93
CA PRO A 91 19.43 -8.04 -13.02
C PRO A 91 18.33 -7.22 -13.68
N VAL A 92 17.21 -7.06 -12.99
CA VAL A 92 16.04 -6.32 -13.49
C VAL A 92 15.83 -5.04 -12.68
N PRO A 93 15.55 -3.89 -13.32
CA PRO A 93 15.26 -2.68 -12.58
C PRO A 93 13.96 -2.84 -11.80
N PHE A 94 13.97 -2.39 -10.56
CA PHE A 94 12.76 -2.31 -9.76
C PHE A 94 11.78 -1.28 -10.34
N VAL A 95 10.48 -1.54 -10.23
CA VAL A 95 9.42 -0.58 -10.55
C VAL A 95 9.19 0.32 -9.34
N GLY A 96 9.25 1.65 -9.52
CA GLY A 96 8.84 2.59 -8.49
C GLY A 96 7.32 2.55 -8.28
N LEU A 97 6.87 2.28 -7.04
CA LEU A 97 5.46 2.23 -6.69
C LEU A 97 4.97 3.51 -6.03
N ALA A 98 5.70 4.02 -5.05
CA ALA A 98 5.29 5.21 -4.30
C ALA A 98 6.49 5.95 -3.72
N GLN A 99 6.29 7.24 -3.48
CA GLN A 99 7.23 8.10 -2.79
C GLN A 99 6.45 8.96 -1.81
N ILE A 100 6.91 9.03 -0.55
CA ILE A 100 6.22 9.78 0.50
C ILE A 100 7.24 10.60 1.28
N PHE A 101 7.00 11.90 1.34
CA PHE A 101 7.75 12.83 2.17
C PHE A 101 7.07 13.00 3.51
N ARG A 102 7.87 13.04 4.58
CA ARG A 102 7.39 13.28 5.94
C ARG A 102 6.81 14.69 6.13
N ARG A 103 7.23 15.67 5.32
CA ARG A 103 6.62 17.02 5.31
C ARG A 103 5.14 17.01 4.92
N ASP A 104 4.73 16.04 4.09
CA ASP A 104 3.34 15.88 3.65
C ASP A 104 2.58 14.91 4.57
N VAL A 105 3.28 13.94 5.16
CA VAL A 105 2.74 12.92 6.06
C VAL A 105 3.54 12.90 7.38
N PRO A 106 3.23 13.78 8.35
CA PRO A 106 4.00 13.90 9.59
C PRO A 106 4.04 12.62 10.44
N ALA A 107 3.02 11.76 10.33
CA ALA A 107 2.94 10.46 11.00
C ALA A 107 3.95 9.42 10.47
N LEU A 108 4.60 9.69 9.33
CA LEU A 108 5.64 8.83 8.79
C LEU A 108 6.84 8.80 9.75
N ALA A 109 7.21 7.59 10.18
CA ALA A 109 8.39 7.38 11.01
C ALA A 109 9.66 7.88 10.29
N SER A 110 10.61 8.40 11.06
CA SER A 110 11.91 8.78 10.49
C SER A 110 12.70 7.55 10.12
N GLY A 111 13.34 7.59 8.96
CA GLY A 111 14.30 6.57 8.56
C GLY A 111 15.64 6.69 9.30
N PRO A 112 16.61 5.86 8.93
CA PRO A 112 17.98 5.98 9.44
C PRO A 112 18.56 7.36 9.14
N ASP A 113 19.41 7.85 10.04
CA ASP A 113 20.10 9.14 9.93
C ASP A 113 19.17 10.36 9.73
N GLY A 114 17.93 10.26 10.23
CA GLY A 114 16.93 11.33 10.12
C GLY A 114 16.30 11.46 8.73
N ALA A 115 16.40 10.43 7.89
CA ALA A 115 15.74 10.38 6.59
C ALA A 115 14.23 10.67 6.69
N ASP A 116 13.76 11.57 5.84
CA ASP A 116 12.41 12.12 5.80
C ASP A 116 11.70 11.87 4.46
N LEU A 117 12.33 11.09 3.58
CA LEU A 117 11.76 10.58 2.33
C LEU A 117 11.82 9.06 2.30
N VAL A 118 10.67 8.42 2.06
CA VAL A 118 10.59 6.98 1.81
C VAL A 118 10.12 6.70 0.39
N GLN A 119 10.79 5.78 -0.29
CA GLN A 119 10.46 5.32 -1.63
C GLN A 119 10.22 3.81 -1.61
N LEU A 120 9.07 3.38 -2.13
CA LEU A 120 8.68 1.97 -2.24
C LEU A 120 8.84 1.50 -3.68
N PHE A 121 9.54 0.38 -3.83
CA PHE A 121 9.82 -0.25 -5.10
C PHE A 121 9.36 -1.71 -5.09
N ARG A 122 9.04 -2.26 -6.27
CA ARG A 122 8.69 -3.69 -6.42
C ARG A 122 9.37 -4.30 -7.64
N CYS A 123 9.86 -5.53 -7.49
CA CYS A 123 10.37 -6.32 -8.60
C CYS A 123 9.23 -6.63 -9.59
N PRO A 124 9.42 -6.46 -10.91
CA PRO A 124 8.39 -6.78 -11.89
C PRO A 124 8.12 -8.29 -12.02
N PHE A 125 9.02 -9.13 -11.53
CA PHE A 125 8.92 -10.60 -11.63
C PHE A 125 8.51 -11.26 -10.32
N THR A 126 8.06 -12.52 -10.43
CA THR A 126 7.86 -13.38 -9.26
C THR A 126 9.11 -14.20 -9.05
N HIS A 127 9.41 -14.48 -7.79
CA HIS A 127 10.59 -15.24 -7.40
C HIS A 127 10.21 -16.67 -7.03
N GLU A 128 11.01 -17.62 -7.49
CA GLU A 128 10.95 -19.01 -7.03
C GLU A 128 11.52 -19.12 -5.61
N PRO A 129 11.09 -20.09 -4.79
CA PRO A 129 10.11 -21.14 -5.07
C PRO A 129 8.65 -20.75 -4.75
N CYS A 130 8.42 -19.63 -4.04
CA CYS A 130 7.12 -19.30 -3.46
C CYS A 130 6.23 -18.40 -4.34
N LEU A 131 6.69 -18.03 -5.55
CA LEU A 131 6.00 -17.11 -6.47
C LEU A 131 5.73 -15.73 -5.87
N GLU A 132 6.59 -15.28 -4.95
CA GLU A 132 6.45 -14.03 -4.23
C GLU A 132 6.99 -12.83 -5.01
N ARG A 133 6.52 -11.64 -4.64
CA ARG A 133 7.09 -10.38 -5.08
C ARG A 133 8.16 -9.92 -4.09
N ARG A 134 9.25 -9.36 -4.60
CA ARG A 134 10.24 -8.66 -3.79
C ARG A 134 9.94 -7.18 -3.79
N TYR A 135 9.98 -6.58 -2.60
CA TYR A 135 9.82 -5.16 -2.40
C TYR A 135 11.12 -4.58 -1.87
N ARG A 136 11.35 -3.31 -2.17
CA ARG A 136 12.50 -2.58 -1.64
C ARG A 136 12.03 -1.23 -1.13
N LEU A 137 12.36 -0.97 0.12
CA LEU A 137 12.18 0.32 0.75
C LEU A 137 13.51 1.07 0.68
N ARG A 138 13.48 2.33 0.27
CA ARG A 138 14.65 3.22 0.26
C ARG A 138 14.33 4.46 1.08
N TRP A 139 15.14 4.68 2.10
CA TRP A 139 15.11 5.89 2.91
C TRP A 139 16.12 6.88 2.39
N ARG A 140 15.75 8.16 2.35
CA ARG A 140 16.62 9.25 1.91
C ARG A 140 16.35 10.50 2.73
N ARG A 141 17.35 11.37 2.80
CA ARG A 141 17.17 12.75 3.22
C ARG A 141 16.72 13.56 2.00
N ALA A 142 15.50 14.08 2.06
CA ALA A 142 14.87 14.83 0.98
C ALA A 142 15.73 16.04 0.59
N ASP A 143 16.20 16.79 1.59
CA ASP A 143 16.97 18.02 1.39
C ASP A 143 18.31 17.77 0.68
N GLU A 144 19.01 16.69 1.03
CA GLU A 144 20.26 16.28 0.37
C GLU A 144 20.00 15.82 -1.06
N THR A 145 18.96 15.00 -1.24
CA THR A 145 18.61 14.48 -2.56
C THR A 145 18.17 15.59 -3.52
N GLU A 146 17.41 16.57 -3.02
CA GLU A 146 16.89 17.69 -3.81
C GLU A 146 18.00 18.65 -4.30
N ARG A 147 19.20 18.60 -3.72
CA ARG A 147 20.38 19.41 -4.12
C ARG A 147 21.24 18.78 -5.23
N ALA A 148 20.89 17.60 -5.71
CA ALA A 148 21.62 16.96 -6.81
C ALA A 148 21.67 17.86 -8.07
N GLU A 149 22.76 17.77 -8.83
CA GLU A 149 22.97 18.59 -10.03
C GLU A 149 22.01 18.19 -11.17
N GLY A 150 21.64 16.91 -11.22
CA GLY A 150 20.78 16.33 -12.23
C GLY A 150 19.84 15.28 -11.63
N PHE A 151 18.77 14.97 -12.37
CA PHE A 151 17.80 13.94 -12.01
C PHE A 151 17.45 13.11 -13.23
N LEU A 152 17.13 11.83 -13.01
CA LEU A 152 16.67 10.96 -14.08
C LEU A 152 15.37 11.49 -14.69
N ALA A 153 15.45 11.99 -15.93
CA ALA A 153 14.30 12.49 -16.67
C ALA A 153 13.28 11.39 -17.01
N THR A 154 13.75 10.17 -17.23
CA THR A 154 12.92 8.98 -17.45
C THR A 154 13.45 7.85 -16.55
N PRO A 155 12.58 7.19 -15.75
CA PRO A 155 13.02 6.02 -15.00
C PRO A 155 13.50 4.92 -15.96
N PRO A 156 14.39 4.01 -15.51
CA PRO A 156 14.88 2.92 -16.36
C PRO A 156 13.74 2.13 -16.99
N GLN A 157 13.98 1.66 -18.22
CA GLN A 157 12.99 0.88 -18.93
C GLN A 157 12.74 -0.43 -18.17
N VAL A 158 11.59 -0.49 -17.50
CA VAL A 158 11.13 -1.70 -16.83
C VAL A 158 10.69 -2.74 -17.87
N PRO A 159 11.00 -4.03 -17.64
CA PRO A 159 10.56 -5.11 -18.51
C PRO A 159 9.03 -5.23 -18.53
N LEU A 160 8.52 -6.17 -19.32
CA LEU A 160 7.09 -6.47 -19.31
C LEU A 160 6.62 -6.80 -17.89
N LEU A 161 5.37 -6.45 -17.57
CA LEU A 161 4.72 -6.83 -16.31
C LEU A 161 3.85 -8.06 -16.54
N ARG A 162 3.70 -8.93 -15.54
CA ARG A 162 2.88 -10.15 -15.69
C ARG A 162 1.40 -9.78 -15.91
N ARG A 163 0.94 -8.74 -15.22
CA ARG A 163 -0.44 -8.24 -15.30
C ARG A 163 -0.45 -6.72 -15.48
N GLU A 164 -1.45 -6.20 -16.18
CA GLU A 164 -1.60 -4.76 -16.42
C GLU A 164 -1.87 -3.94 -15.13
N HIS A 165 -2.51 -4.55 -14.12
CA HIS A 165 -2.77 -3.94 -12.81
C HIS A 165 -1.54 -3.94 -11.88
N GLU A 166 -0.39 -4.42 -12.36
CA GLU A 166 0.86 -4.29 -11.64
C GLU A 166 1.49 -2.90 -11.89
N LEU A 167 1.10 -2.18 -12.94
CA LEU A 167 1.55 -0.80 -13.10
C LEU A 167 0.61 0.16 -12.34
N PRO A 168 1.09 0.93 -11.35
CA PRO A 168 0.24 1.95 -10.73
C PRO A 168 -0.13 3.05 -11.73
N GLU A 169 -1.37 3.52 -11.65
CA GLU A 169 -1.80 4.80 -12.21
C GLU A 169 -1.18 5.94 -11.38
N PRO A 170 -0.55 6.95 -12.00
CA PRO A 170 0.00 8.08 -11.25
C PRO A 170 -1.09 8.82 -10.47
N CYS A 171 -0.92 8.92 -9.16
CA CYS A 171 -1.85 9.57 -8.25
C CYS A 171 -1.15 10.59 -7.37
N VAL A 172 -1.79 11.74 -7.17
CA VAL A 172 -1.46 12.68 -6.09
C VAL A 172 -2.11 12.21 -4.80
N LEU A 173 -1.52 12.52 -3.66
CA LEU A 173 -2.04 12.12 -2.34
C LEU A 173 -2.76 13.28 -1.65
N HIS A 174 -3.78 12.94 -0.87
CA HIS A 174 -4.55 13.86 -0.03
C HIS A 174 -4.56 13.35 1.41
N PRO A 175 -3.49 13.60 2.19
CA PRO A 175 -3.36 13.05 3.54
C PRO A 175 -4.47 13.49 4.51
N GLU A 176 -5.04 12.53 5.24
CA GLU A 176 -6.04 12.74 6.30
C GLU A 176 -5.61 11.95 7.55
N GLU A 177 -5.45 12.62 8.69
CA GLU A 177 -5.14 11.94 9.96
C GLU A 177 -6.43 11.48 10.64
N VAL A 178 -6.48 10.20 11.02
CA VAL A 178 -7.61 9.59 11.73
C VAL A 178 -7.11 8.72 12.89
N ASP A 179 -7.98 8.55 13.89
CA ASP A 179 -7.77 7.56 14.95
C ASP A 179 -7.99 6.15 14.40
N THR A 180 -7.24 5.19 14.94
CA THR A 180 -7.34 3.77 14.57
C THR A 180 -7.07 2.92 15.79
N TYR A 181 -7.58 1.70 15.79
CA TYR A 181 -7.49 0.77 16.91
C TYR A 181 -6.93 -0.59 16.44
N PRO A 182 -6.44 -1.44 17.37
CA PRO A 182 -5.98 -2.75 17.00
C PRO A 182 -7.09 -3.62 16.40
N TRP A 183 -6.68 -4.60 15.60
CA TRP A 183 -7.50 -5.75 15.26
C TRP A 183 -8.08 -6.38 16.54
N ALA A 184 -9.26 -6.99 16.48
CA ALA A 184 -9.94 -7.55 17.65
C ALA A 184 -10.02 -9.07 17.59
N GLU A 185 -8.87 -9.74 17.44
CA GLU A 185 -8.79 -11.20 17.46
C GLU A 185 -7.50 -11.67 18.13
N ASP A 186 -7.49 -12.92 18.57
CA ASP A 186 -6.35 -13.56 19.23
C ASP A 186 -5.79 -12.71 20.40
N ASP A 187 -4.50 -12.41 20.38
CA ASP A 187 -3.73 -11.71 21.40
C ASP A 187 -3.47 -10.23 21.06
N THR A 188 -4.19 -9.68 20.07
CA THR A 188 -4.09 -8.27 19.69
C THR A 188 -4.81 -7.32 20.65
N LEU A 189 -5.82 -7.81 21.39
CA LEU A 189 -6.54 -7.11 22.45
C LEU A 189 -6.82 -8.05 23.63
N PRO A 190 -7.11 -7.52 24.84
CA PRO A 190 -7.52 -8.36 25.97
C PRO A 190 -8.77 -9.18 25.65
N ALA A 191 -8.76 -10.49 25.94
CA ALA A 191 -9.87 -11.39 25.63
C ALA A 191 -11.26 -10.93 26.11
N PRO A 192 -11.43 -10.31 27.32
CA PRO A 192 -12.73 -9.77 27.71
C PRO A 192 -13.23 -8.63 26.83
N LEU A 193 -12.33 -7.86 26.24
CA LEU A 193 -12.65 -6.77 25.33
C LEU A 193 -13.07 -7.30 23.95
N ILE A 194 -12.36 -8.32 23.43
CA ILE A 194 -12.74 -9.03 22.20
C ILE A 194 -14.15 -9.60 22.34
N ALA A 195 -14.42 -10.35 23.40
CA ALA A 195 -15.75 -10.94 23.62
C ALA A 195 -16.88 -9.88 23.74
N ARG A 196 -16.55 -8.67 24.20
CA ARG A 196 -17.50 -7.56 24.25
C ARG A 196 -17.74 -6.94 22.88
N ILE A 197 -16.70 -6.86 22.04
CA ILE A 197 -16.81 -6.42 20.64
C ILE A 197 -17.70 -7.40 19.87
N ASP A 198 -17.42 -8.71 19.97
CA ASP A 198 -18.21 -9.75 19.31
C ASP A 198 -19.69 -9.68 19.70
N ALA A 199 -19.97 -9.59 21.01
CA ALA A 199 -21.35 -9.47 21.49
C ALA A 199 -22.06 -8.19 21.02
N TRP A 200 -21.31 -7.10 20.84
CA TRP A 200 -21.85 -5.85 20.28
C TRP A 200 -22.17 -6.00 18.79
N GLU A 201 -21.30 -6.63 18.00
CA GLU A 201 -21.53 -6.92 16.58
C GLU A 201 -22.73 -7.86 16.39
N ASP A 202 -22.82 -8.95 17.17
CA ASP A 202 -23.94 -9.89 17.13
C ASP A 202 -25.29 -9.21 17.41
N ALA A 203 -25.30 -8.29 18.40
CA ALA A 203 -26.48 -7.48 18.70
C ALA A 203 -26.84 -6.55 17.54
N ARG A 204 -25.85 -5.94 16.87
CA ARG A 204 -26.08 -5.08 15.70
C ARG A 204 -26.62 -5.87 14.52
N ALA A 205 -26.04 -7.03 14.22
CA ALA A 205 -26.50 -7.93 13.16
C ALA A 205 -27.95 -8.34 13.36
N SER A 206 -28.31 -8.68 14.61
CA SER A 206 -29.68 -9.05 14.98
C SER A 206 -30.68 -7.92 14.80
N GLU A 207 -30.27 -6.67 15.06
CA GLU A 207 -31.15 -5.49 14.98
C GLU A 207 -31.23 -4.85 13.58
N HIS A 208 -30.15 -4.85 12.81
CA HIS A 208 -30.00 -4.03 11.59
C HIS A 208 -29.97 -4.85 10.29
N GLY A 209 -29.95 -6.18 10.37
CA GLY A 209 -29.98 -7.06 9.21
C GLY A 209 -28.60 -7.34 8.62
N PRO A 210 -28.48 -7.62 7.30
CA PRO A 210 -27.32 -8.28 6.70
C PRO A 210 -26.05 -7.42 6.53
N ASP A 211 -26.07 -6.14 6.94
CA ASP A 211 -24.92 -5.22 6.80
C ASP A 211 -24.85 -4.25 8.00
N PRO A 212 -24.66 -4.76 9.23
CA PRO A 212 -24.48 -3.93 10.42
C PRO A 212 -23.07 -3.31 10.45
N LEU A 213 -22.91 -2.21 11.18
CA LEU A 213 -21.58 -1.66 11.45
C LEU A 213 -20.71 -2.71 12.14
N SER A 214 -19.48 -2.90 11.63
CA SER A 214 -18.48 -3.77 12.23
C SER A 214 -17.43 -2.95 12.98
N TYR A 215 -16.86 -3.51 14.04
CA TYR A 215 -15.73 -2.91 14.73
C TYR A 215 -14.52 -2.83 13.80
N GLN A 216 -14.15 -3.93 13.15
CA GLN A 216 -12.94 -3.99 12.32
C GLN A 216 -13.03 -3.03 11.12
N GLY A 217 -14.13 -3.09 10.37
CA GLY A 217 -14.34 -2.33 9.14
C GLY A 217 -14.77 -0.89 9.35
N ASP A 218 -15.63 -0.58 10.33
CA ASP A 218 -16.17 0.78 10.48
C ASP A 218 -15.56 1.61 11.61
N LEU A 219 -14.97 0.97 12.61
CA LEU A 219 -14.52 1.65 13.83
C LEU A 219 -13.00 1.60 14.03
N SER A 220 -12.35 0.52 13.60
CA SER A 220 -10.97 0.21 14.01
C SER A 220 -9.94 0.58 12.96
N ILE A 221 -10.02 -0.01 11.77
CA ILE A 221 -8.96 0.08 10.77
C ILE A 221 -9.53 0.70 9.49
N PRO A 222 -9.11 1.92 9.12
CA PRO A 222 -9.55 2.52 7.87
C PRO A 222 -8.98 1.74 6.67
N PRO A 223 -9.76 1.59 5.58
CA PRO A 223 -9.29 0.99 4.34
C PRO A 223 -8.32 1.92 3.61
N GLY A 224 -7.73 1.39 2.54
CA GLY A 224 -6.98 2.21 1.58
C GLY A 224 -5.50 2.37 1.89
N TRP A 225 -4.87 3.24 1.10
CA TRP A 225 -3.46 3.59 1.31
C TRP A 225 -3.29 4.41 2.57
N ARG A 226 -2.41 4.00 3.48
CA ARG A 226 -2.24 4.65 4.79
C ARG A 226 -0.84 4.48 5.37
N VAL A 227 -0.42 5.45 6.18
CA VAL A 227 0.84 5.44 6.92
C VAL A 227 0.57 5.30 8.42
N GLY A 228 1.28 4.38 9.07
CA GLY A 228 1.11 4.07 10.49
C GLY A 228 -0.24 3.41 10.81
N GLY A 229 -0.60 3.41 12.09
CA GLY A 229 -1.76 2.69 12.61
C GLY A 229 -1.52 1.19 12.80
N PHE A 230 -2.61 0.42 12.78
CA PHE A 230 -2.58 -1.03 12.99
C PHE A 230 -2.82 -1.79 11.68
N PRO A 231 -2.13 -2.91 11.42
CA PRO A 231 -2.36 -3.71 10.21
C PRO A 231 -3.73 -4.38 10.24
N SER A 232 -4.35 -4.51 9.05
CA SER A 232 -5.46 -5.43 8.88
C SER A 232 -4.91 -6.85 8.77
N TRP A 233 -5.63 -7.82 9.33
CA TRP A 233 -5.25 -9.22 9.31
C TRP A 233 -6.29 -10.11 8.59
N ALA A 234 -7.18 -9.50 7.81
CA ALA A 234 -8.35 -10.17 7.23
C ALA A 234 -8.02 -11.46 6.43
N SER A 235 -6.91 -11.50 5.67
CA SER A 235 -6.57 -12.70 4.88
C SER A 235 -5.63 -13.69 5.59
N THR A 236 -4.89 -13.27 6.61
CA THR A 236 -3.84 -14.11 7.21
C THR A 236 -4.08 -14.50 8.66
N GLY A 237 -4.96 -13.77 9.36
CA GLY A 237 -5.00 -13.76 10.82
C GLY A 237 -3.83 -12.97 11.43
N PRO A 238 -3.95 -12.53 12.71
CA PRO A 238 -2.87 -11.86 13.42
C PRO A 238 -1.60 -12.70 13.48
N MET A 239 -0.44 -12.06 13.29
CA MET A 239 0.85 -12.73 13.43
C MET A 239 1.93 -11.79 13.96
N ALA A 240 2.88 -12.35 14.70
CA ALA A 240 4.06 -11.63 15.15
C ALA A 240 4.99 -11.34 13.96
N VAL A 241 5.27 -10.06 13.71
CA VAL A 241 6.23 -9.61 12.70
C VAL A 241 7.46 -9.09 13.41
N ASP A 242 8.41 -9.98 13.69
CA ASP A 242 9.64 -9.62 14.38
C ASP A 242 10.77 -9.25 13.41
N CYS A 243 11.62 -8.33 13.84
CA CYS A 243 12.81 -7.94 13.10
C CYS A 243 13.82 -9.09 13.05
N ALA A 244 14.25 -9.49 11.85
CA ALA A 244 15.24 -10.55 11.68
C ALA A 244 16.61 -10.25 12.32
N SER A 245 16.94 -8.96 12.51
CA SER A 245 18.24 -8.52 13.06
C SER A 245 18.28 -8.44 14.58
N CYS A 246 17.17 -8.09 15.24
CA CYS A 246 17.15 -7.82 16.69
C CYS A 246 15.95 -8.41 17.44
N ALA A 247 15.09 -9.18 16.77
CA ALA A 247 13.87 -9.78 17.31
C ALA A 247 12.85 -8.79 17.93
N THR A 248 13.05 -7.48 17.77
CA THR A 248 12.08 -6.48 18.23
C THR A 248 10.82 -6.57 17.36
N PRO A 249 9.61 -6.59 17.96
CA PRO A 249 8.36 -6.50 17.22
C PRO A 249 8.33 -5.26 16.32
N MET A 250 8.09 -5.47 15.04
CA MET A 250 8.10 -4.41 14.04
C MET A 250 6.77 -3.64 14.07
N ARG A 251 6.81 -2.37 13.63
CA ARG A 251 5.63 -1.52 13.53
C ARG A 251 5.23 -1.34 12.08
N LEU A 252 3.92 -1.23 11.84
CA LEU A 252 3.40 -0.91 10.52
C LEU A 252 3.87 0.49 10.12
N LEU A 253 4.53 0.58 8.97
CA LEU A 253 4.92 1.84 8.35
C LEU A 253 3.88 2.30 7.32
N LEU A 254 3.52 1.41 6.40
CA LEU A 254 2.70 1.71 5.23
C LEU A 254 1.80 0.52 4.92
N THR A 255 0.52 0.78 4.68
CA THR A 255 -0.38 -0.12 3.97
C THR A 255 -0.60 0.42 2.57
N ALA A 256 -0.31 -0.40 1.58
CA ALA A 256 -0.68 -0.15 0.18
C ALA A 256 -1.82 -1.09 -0.17
N ALA A 257 -3.04 -0.57 -0.15
CA ALA A 257 -4.24 -1.35 -0.42
C ALA A 257 -4.52 -1.48 -1.92
N SER A 258 -5.21 -2.56 -2.29
CA SER A 258 -5.70 -2.76 -3.66
C SER A 258 -6.91 -1.89 -4.00
N GLY A 259 -7.57 -1.32 -2.98
CA GLY A 259 -8.65 -0.35 -3.12
C GLY A 259 -8.76 0.58 -1.92
N GLU A 260 -9.40 1.74 -2.11
CA GLU A 260 -9.65 2.74 -1.08
C GLU A 260 -10.97 2.52 -0.34
N LEU A 261 -11.88 1.77 -0.95
CA LEU A 261 -13.24 1.54 -0.47
C LEU A 261 -13.66 0.11 -0.80
N ASP A 262 -14.25 -0.57 0.18
CA ASP A 262 -14.97 -1.83 0.02
C ASP A 262 -16.40 -1.70 0.57
N ALA A 263 -17.16 -2.79 0.50
CA ALA A 263 -18.55 -2.83 0.98
C ALA A 263 -18.65 -2.66 2.51
N ASP A 264 -17.59 -2.99 3.25
CA ASP A 264 -17.61 -3.02 4.71
C ASP A 264 -17.04 -1.72 5.32
N SER A 265 -16.64 -0.76 4.48
CA SER A 265 -15.97 0.48 4.87
C SER A 265 -16.72 1.75 4.49
N HIS A 266 -18.06 1.68 4.37
CA HIS A 266 -18.88 2.82 3.95
C HIS A 266 -18.75 4.05 4.87
N SER A 267 -18.49 3.82 6.15
CA SER A 267 -18.26 4.88 7.12
C SER A 267 -17.02 5.72 6.81
N TRP A 268 -16.03 5.18 6.10
CA TRP A 268 -14.75 5.84 5.79
C TRP A 268 -14.74 6.64 4.49
N VAL A 269 -15.82 6.62 3.71
CA VAL A 269 -15.92 7.43 2.47
C VAL A 269 -15.83 8.92 2.83
N PRO A 270 -14.87 9.68 2.25
CA PRO A 270 -14.78 11.13 2.44
C PRO A 270 -16.12 11.79 2.13
N MET A 271 -16.50 12.81 2.90
CA MET A 271 -17.81 13.45 2.77
C MET A 271 -18.04 14.03 1.37
N GLU A 272 -16.98 14.51 0.71
CA GLU A 272 -17.01 15.00 -0.65
C GLU A 272 -17.23 13.91 -1.71
N ASP A 273 -16.87 12.66 -1.42
CA ASP A 273 -16.89 11.52 -2.33
C ASP A 273 -18.10 10.58 -2.06
N ARG A 274 -18.91 10.89 -1.03
CA ARG A 274 -20.13 10.16 -0.68
C ARG A 274 -21.23 10.45 -1.69
N ASP A 275 -21.55 9.44 -2.50
CA ASP A 275 -22.82 9.40 -3.23
C ASP A 275 -23.92 8.84 -2.30
N PRO A 276 -24.93 9.64 -1.92
CA PRO A 276 -26.02 9.17 -1.07
C PRO A 276 -26.88 8.07 -1.71
N SER A 277 -26.76 7.84 -3.03
CA SER A 277 -27.45 6.79 -3.77
C SER A 277 -26.71 5.46 -3.87
N LEU A 278 -25.42 5.39 -3.48
CA LEU A 278 -24.55 4.21 -3.63
C LEU A 278 -24.15 3.58 -2.28
N ARG A 279 -25.12 3.33 -1.38
CA ARG A 279 -24.88 2.41 -0.24
C ARG A 279 -24.60 1.01 -0.80
N GLY A 280 -23.52 0.37 -0.40
CA GLY A 280 -23.15 -0.98 -0.86
C GLY A 280 -22.37 -1.06 -2.18
N GLN A 281 -22.03 0.07 -2.82
CA GLN A 281 -21.35 0.07 -4.12
C GLN A 281 -20.17 1.06 -4.17
N ALA A 282 -19.13 0.73 -4.95
CA ALA A 282 -18.02 1.65 -5.21
C ALA A 282 -18.56 2.96 -5.79
N SER A 283 -18.27 4.10 -5.12
CA SER A 283 -18.58 5.43 -5.66
C SER A 283 -17.91 5.59 -7.04
N ILE A 284 -18.68 6.01 -8.06
CA ILE A 284 -18.16 6.27 -9.40
C ILE A 284 -18.41 7.75 -9.70
N LEU A 285 -17.50 8.63 -9.29
CA LEU A 285 -17.51 10.00 -9.77
C LEU A 285 -16.89 10.04 -11.17
N GLY A 286 -17.69 10.29 -12.21
CA GLY A 286 -17.20 10.57 -13.57
C GLY A 286 -16.61 9.38 -14.35
N GLY A 287 -16.92 8.14 -13.99
CA GLY A 287 -16.55 6.93 -14.76
C GLY A 287 -15.17 6.33 -14.47
N LEU A 288 -14.42 6.89 -13.52
CA LEU A 288 -13.23 6.26 -12.94
C LEU A 288 -13.61 5.60 -11.62
N SER A 289 -13.13 4.37 -11.37
CA SER A 289 -13.36 3.69 -10.09
C SER A 289 -12.69 4.48 -8.97
N VAL A 290 -13.49 5.17 -8.14
CA VAL A 290 -13.01 5.86 -6.93
C VAL A 290 -12.49 4.84 -5.91
N ALA A 291 -12.99 3.60 -5.98
CA ALA A 291 -12.53 2.51 -5.13
C ALA A 291 -11.12 2.00 -5.49
N GLN A 292 -10.61 2.21 -6.71
CA GLN A 292 -9.28 1.71 -7.13
C GLN A 292 -8.49 2.75 -7.93
N PRO A 293 -8.20 3.93 -7.35
CA PRO A 293 -7.60 5.05 -8.08
C PRO A 293 -6.20 4.72 -8.60
N THR A 294 -5.41 3.98 -7.83
CA THR A 294 -4.05 3.57 -8.22
C THR A 294 -4.05 2.45 -9.26
N ARG A 295 -5.17 1.75 -9.45
CA ARG A 295 -5.30 0.51 -10.26
C ARG A 295 -4.26 -0.58 -9.91
N LEU A 296 -3.58 -0.43 -8.78
CA LEU A 296 -2.54 -1.34 -8.32
C LEU A 296 -3.21 -2.44 -7.52
N ARG A 297 -2.97 -3.69 -7.88
CA ARG A 297 -3.49 -4.85 -7.15
C ARG A 297 -2.35 -5.72 -6.67
N PHE A 298 -2.50 -6.29 -5.48
CA PHE A 298 -1.55 -7.24 -4.90
C PHE A 298 -2.19 -8.61 -4.71
N GLY A 299 -1.55 -9.67 -5.20
CA GLY A 299 -2.04 -11.04 -5.02
C GLY A 299 -3.48 -11.22 -5.52
N ARG A 300 -4.39 -11.59 -4.62
CA ARG A 300 -5.83 -11.72 -4.85
C ARG A 300 -6.61 -10.55 -4.24
N ASP A 301 -6.18 -9.33 -4.55
CA ASP A 301 -6.71 -8.08 -3.96
C ASP A 301 -6.39 -7.90 -2.48
N CYS A 302 -5.29 -8.48 -2.04
CA CYS A 302 -4.73 -8.28 -0.73
C CYS A 302 -4.16 -6.86 -0.58
N ASP A 303 -3.93 -6.48 0.67
CA ASP A 303 -3.18 -5.31 1.08
C ASP A 303 -1.72 -5.66 1.32
N LEU A 304 -0.83 -4.79 0.86
CA LEU A 304 0.59 -4.87 1.19
C LEU A 304 0.85 -4.07 2.46
N HIS A 305 1.14 -4.77 3.55
CA HIS A 305 1.63 -4.19 4.80
C HIS A 305 3.15 -4.16 4.80
N VAL A 306 3.76 -2.99 4.99
CA VAL A 306 5.21 -2.81 5.12
C VAL A 306 5.52 -2.44 6.57
N PHE A 307 6.38 -3.24 7.20
CA PHE A 307 6.79 -3.10 8.59
C PHE A 307 8.24 -2.65 8.71
N THR A 308 8.52 -1.78 9.67
CA THR A 308 9.87 -1.32 10.01
C THR A 308 10.19 -1.55 11.47
N CYS A 309 11.47 -1.78 11.76
CA CYS A 309 11.95 -1.99 13.12
C CYS A 309 11.95 -0.67 13.89
N PRO A 310 11.25 -0.58 15.04
CA PRO A 310 11.23 0.65 15.84
C PRO A 310 12.54 0.89 16.60
N ALA A 311 13.34 -0.16 16.86
CA ALA A 311 14.62 -0.03 17.56
C ALA A 311 15.74 0.52 16.65
N ASP A 312 15.69 0.20 15.36
CA ASP A 312 16.64 0.69 14.37
C ASP A 312 15.97 0.72 12.99
N PRO A 313 15.68 1.92 12.43
CA PRO A 313 15.05 2.06 11.11
C PRO A 313 15.97 1.63 9.95
N GLY A 314 17.27 1.42 10.19
CA GLY A 314 18.22 0.87 9.24
C GLY A 314 18.11 -0.65 9.06
N HIS A 315 17.43 -1.36 9.97
CA HIS A 315 17.16 -2.79 9.79
C HIS A 315 16.24 -3.04 8.59
N PRO A 316 16.40 -4.19 7.89
CA PRO A 316 15.56 -4.53 6.75
C PRO A 316 14.07 -4.52 7.10
N ALA A 317 13.29 -3.83 6.27
CA ALA A 317 11.83 -3.85 6.35
C ALA A 317 11.31 -5.27 6.05
N ARG A 318 10.15 -5.60 6.65
CA ARG A 318 9.39 -6.81 6.31
C ARG A 318 8.10 -6.42 5.62
N TRP A 319 7.56 -7.31 4.80
CA TRP A 319 6.26 -7.10 4.18
C TRP A 319 5.39 -8.33 4.29
N VAL A 320 4.08 -8.10 4.41
CA VAL A 320 3.06 -9.14 4.47
C VAL A 320 1.96 -8.75 3.48
N LEU A 321 1.46 -9.73 2.73
CA LEU A 321 0.23 -9.59 1.97
C LEU A 321 -0.91 -10.14 2.83
N SER A 322 -1.87 -9.30 3.19
CA SER A 322 -3.03 -9.66 4.04
C SER A 322 -4.35 -9.16 3.47
#